data_AF-A0A8K0VR60-F1
#
_entry.id   AF-A0A8K0VR60-F1
#
_cell.length_a   1.000
_cell.length_b   1.000
_cell.length_c   1.000
_cell.angle_alpha   90.00
_cell.angle_beta   90.00
_cell.angle_gamma   90.00
#
_symmetry.space_group_name_H-M   'P 1'
#
loop_
_entity.id
_entity.type
_entity.pdbx_description
1 polymer ?
#
loop_
_entity_poly.entity_id
_entity_poly.type
_entity_poly.pdbx_seq_one_letter_code
_entity_poly.pdbx_strand_id
1 'polypeptide(L)'
;MATSLDRNDHKEQPRAHSRKGHGSTTGSWFRWLQHTLLFFAIPLMTLLAGPAAYNRLAAREASHPVAESQLLEIAVLMDDIYSTFERMTYLPHAAITRGPHQINTTDVPCKRDPSVLRLMELMPYVNAADLVEPLNHQKAFWIHVSQFVDYRRAYMREENCDPFNVGYDDGPTTLMLSGLNDRTYSPSFEMLYDTKYNSIRVWDGIRFLSIHDTEMPRAKHDDDSSVALFHHSIKSILAIVCRKDGVDRKTWFHAPTFLARIRDTYQSLDWTPWETSKPGGYGVSDATIKSLLRQNGWPDSFNPDQFNADFIRAKHAPSPYGPAQSAHDIVEALEPSDGKGRYHDDTIKGIQERVQKFEGKIKEAEDYQDRWAHTITLQIARWRLDASHTRLAAAKADIARLCPNATCIDPADMILWEFHNLENAYLTAQRGASIEAACENEQYDTQHYAPPSPKRMITCHSRRRREAKWWERAYTQSRAAALARCAQTGASLIPQSTFDQVAAEKIAELETEIADSHARAAIMDAYFPNIPEDAERARMLFEMEHSAAVNGPWYARERIEWVREQLGGDEEGRRRMWRCFDDEECW
;
A
#
# COMPACT_ATOMS: atom_id res chain seq x y z
N MET A 1 3.42 -30.39 53.49
CA MET A 1 2.45 -30.60 52.39
C MET A 1 3.18 -30.16 51.12
N ALA A 2 4.07 -30.97 50.53
CA ALA A 2 3.81 -32.06 49.57
C ALA A 2 2.86 -31.55 48.46
N THR A 3 3.29 -31.26 47.22
CA THR A 3 3.92 -32.12 46.18
C THR A 3 4.62 -31.21 45.13
N SER A 4 5.92 -31.30 44.82
CA SER A 4 6.63 -32.24 43.93
C SER A 4 5.91 -32.54 42.61
N LEU A 5 6.39 -31.95 41.50
CA LEU A 5 6.08 -32.36 40.13
C LEU A 5 7.36 -32.37 39.29
N ASP A 6 7.52 -33.51 38.63
CA ASP A 6 8.75 -34.07 38.11
C ASP A 6 9.19 -33.53 36.75
N ARG A 7 10.50 -33.62 36.59
CA ARG A 7 11.32 -33.31 35.42
C ARG A 7 11.29 -34.53 34.48
N ASN A 8 10.78 -34.38 33.25
CA ASN A 8 10.82 -35.45 32.25
C ASN A 8 12.02 -35.27 31.32
N ASP A 9 13.03 -36.11 31.53
CA ASP A 9 14.14 -36.39 30.61
C ASP A 9 13.65 -37.27 29.44
N HIS A 10 13.86 -36.81 28.21
CA HIS A 10 13.70 -37.62 27.01
C HIS A 10 14.90 -38.56 26.84
N LYS A 11 14.69 -39.84 27.20
CA LYS A 11 15.57 -40.96 26.85
C LYS A 11 15.41 -41.33 25.37
N GLU A 12 16.53 -41.36 24.66
CA GLU A 12 16.70 -42.03 23.38
C GLU A 12 16.39 -43.53 23.51
N GLN A 13 15.58 -44.06 22.59
CA GLN A 13 15.38 -45.50 22.41
C GLN A 13 16.02 -45.96 21.09
N PRO A 14 16.92 -46.96 21.11
CA PRO A 14 17.39 -47.61 19.90
C PRO A 14 16.36 -48.63 19.39
N ARG A 15 16.02 -48.56 18.09
CA ARG A 15 15.14 -49.53 17.44
C ARG A 15 15.88 -50.86 17.25
N ALA A 16 15.39 -51.88 17.95
CA ALA A 16 15.79 -53.28 17.79
C ALA A 16 15.29 -53.86 16.45
N HIS A 17 16.20 -54.50 15.71
CA HIS A 17 15.89 -55.29 14.52
C HIS A 17 15.27 -56.64 14.90
N SER A 18 14.00 -56.84 14.53
CA SER A 18 13.33 -58.15 14.55
C SER A 18 13.56 -58.87 13.22
N ARG A 19 14.43 -59.88 13.27
CA ARG A 19 14.68 -60.90 12.23
C ARG A 19 13.46 -61.85 12.16
N LYS A 20 12.78 -61.93 11.00
CA LYS A 20 11.90 -63.06 10.67
C LYS A 20 12.15 -63.59 9.25
N GLY A 21 12.39 -64.90 9.24
CA GLY A 21 12.57 -65.86 8.15
C GLY A 21 12.25 -65.47 6.70
N HIS A 22 13.27 -65.59 5.86
CA HIS A 22 13.12 -65.81 4.43
C HIS A 22 12.70 -67.27 4.16
N GLY A 23 11.52 -67.43 3.57
CA GLY A 23 11.16 -68.60 2.76
C GLY A 23 11.40 -68.28 1.30
N SER A 24 12.35 -68.97 0.69
CA SER A 24 12.77 -68.81 -0.70
C SER A 24 11.81 -69.53 -1.66
N THR A 25 11.11 -68.77 -2.51
CA THR A 25 10.50 -69.26 -3.76
C THR A 25 10.82 -68.33 -4.92
N THR A 26 12.10 -68.05 -5.15
CA THR A 26 12.61 -67.45 -6.39
C THR A 26 13.06 -68.58 -7.32
N GLY A 27 12.10 -69.22 -7.97
CA GLY A 27 12.35 -70.34 -8.87
C GLY A 27 11.28 -70.46 -9.94
N SER A 28 11.07 -69.40 -10.74
CA SER A 28 10.24 -69.51 -11.96
C SER A 28 10.46 -68.37 -12.97
N TRP A 29 10.62 -67.12 -12.52
CA TRP A 29 10.65 -65.96 -13.44
C TRP A 29 11.92 -65.85 -14.31
N PHE A 30 13.06 -66.42 -13.88
CA PHE A 30 14.32 -66.31 -14.62
C PHE A 30 14.48 -67.29 -15.80
N ARG A 31 13.55 -68.24 -15.99
CA ARG A 31 13.59 -69.14 -17.16
C ARG A 31 13.06 -68.51 -18.45
N TRP A 32 12.29 -67.43 -18.37
CA TRP A 32 11.78 -66.72 -19.56
C TRP A 32 12.84 -65.85 -20.25
N LEU A 33 13.87 -65.38 -19.52
CA LEU A 33 14.92 -64.52 -20.06
C LEU A 33 16.04 -65.26 -20.82
N GLN A 34 16.01 -66.61 -20.84
CA GLN A 34 17.00 -67.41 -21.57
C GLN A 34 16.65 -67.69 -23.03
N HIS A 35 15.50 -67.22 -23.53
CA HIS A 35 15.22 -67.28 -24.96
C HIS A 35 15.99 -66.17 -25.68
N THR A 36 17.01 -66.57 -26.44
CA THR A 36 17.88 -65.69 -27.25
C THR A 36 17.08 -64.71 -28.11
N LEU A 37 15.87 -65.09 -28.54
CA LEU A 37 14.95 -64.22 -29.30
C LEU A 37 14.45 -63.01 -28.49
N LEU A 38 14.16 -63.14 -27.20
CA LEU A 38 13.68 -62.02 -26.37
C LEU A 38 14.79 -61.00 -26.07
N PHE A 39 16.04 -61.46 -25.96
CA PHE A 39 17.19 -60.61 -25.70
C PHE A 39 17.50 -59.65 -26.86
N PHE A 40 17.15 -60.04 -28.10
CA PHE A 40 17.28 -59.17 -29.28
C PHE A 40 15.96 -58.48 -29.66
N ALA A 41 14.82 -59.14 -29.49
CA ALA A 41 13.53 -58.58 -29.89
C ALA A 41 13.10 -57.40 -29.03
N ILE A 42 13.39 -57.40 -27.72
CA ILE A 42 13.02 -56.28 -26.85
C ILE A 42 13.81 -55.03 -27.22
N PRO A 43 15.17 -55.00 -27.23
CA PRO A 43 15.91 -53.82 -27.65
C PRO A 43 15.55 -53.38 -29.07
N LEU A 44 15.34 -54.31 -30.00
CA LEU A 44 14.97 -53.99 -31.38
C LEU A 44 13.56 -53.36 -31.46
N MET A 45 12.59 -53.85 -30.70
CA MET A 45 11.25 -53.24 -30.57
C MET A 45 11.35 -51.87 -29.90
N THR A 46 12.17 -51.69 -28.86
CA THR A 46 12.40 -50.38 -28.25
C THR A 46 13.10 -49.42 -29.20
N LEU A 47 13.97 -49.90 -30.08
CA LEU A 47 14.70 -49.07 -31.04
C LEU A 47 13.86 -48.72 -32.27
N LEU A 48 12.98 -49.63 -32.73
CA LEU A 48 12.09 -49.42 -33.87
C LEU A 48 10.79 -48.69 -33.49
N ALA A 49 10.17 -49.05 -32.36
CA ALA A 49 8.93 -48.43 -31.90
C ALA A 49 9.17 -47.26 -30.93
N GLY A 50 10.35 -47.17 -30.30
CA GLY A 50 10.71 -46.08 -29.39
C GLY A 50 10.57 -44.70 -30.02
N PRO A 51 11.10 -44.43 -31.23
CA PRO A 51 10.93 -43.14 -31.89
C PRO A 51 9.46 -42.81 -32.20
N ALA A 52 8.65 -43.80 -32.59
CA ALA A 52 7.23 -43.59 -32.89
C ALA A 52 6.38 -43.40 -31.61
N ALA A 53 6.69 -44.13 -30.54
CA ALA A 53 6.07 -43.98 -29.22
C ALA A 53 6.52 -42.67 -28.56
N TYR A 54 7.79 -42.31 -28.67
CA TYR A 54 8.35 -41.03 -28.24
C TYR A 54 7.74 -39.88 -29.02
N ASN A 55 7.63 -39.97 -30.35
CA ASN A 55 6.97 -38.94 -31.14
C ASN A 55 5.47 -38.85 -30.84
N ARG A 56 4.79 -39.96 -30.49
CA ARG A 56 3.38 -39.93 -30.04
C ARG A 56 3.21 -39.40 -28.61
N LEU A 57 4.18 -39.61 -27.72
CA LEU A 57 4.18 -39.06 -26.37
C LEU A 57 4.57 -37.57 -26.38
N ALA A 58 5.61 -37.22 -27.14
CA ALA A 58 6.03 -35.85 -27.40
C ALA A 58 4.98 -35.04 -28.18
N ALA A 59 4.22 -35.66 -29.10
CA ALA A 59 3.06 -35.02 -29.75
C ALA A 59 1.77 -35.05 -28.91
N ARG A 60 1.78 -35.73 -27.75
CA ARG A 60 0.70 -35.63 -26.74
C ARG A 60 1.01 -34.55 -25.70
N GLU A 61 2.29 -34.35 -25.39
CA GLU A 61 2.78 -33.25 -24.56
C GLU A 61 2.88 -31.93 -25.33
N ALA A 62 3.23 -31.98 -26.63
CA ALA A 62 3.09 -30.86 -27.54
C ALA A 62 1.65 -30.80 -28.06
N SER A 63 0.93 -29.73 -27.71
CA SER A 63 -0.35 -29.31 -28.28
C SER A 63 -1.60 -30.10 -27.84
N HIS A 64 -2.11 -29.75 -26.66
CA HIS A 64 -3.45 -29.17 -26.73
C HIS A 64 -3.22 -27.75 -27.28
N PRO A 65 -3.45 -27.47 -28.57
CA PRO A 65 -3.41 -26.10 -29.04
C PRO A 65 -4.50 -25.38 -28.25
N VAL A 66 -4.08 -24.54 -27.30
CA VAL A 66 -5.02 -23.63 -26.62
C VAL A 66 -5.68 -22.86 -27.75
N ALA A 67 -7.01 -22.93 -27.81
CA ALA A 67 -7.72 -22.30 -28.90
C ALA A 67 -7.47 -20.79 -28.83
N GLU A 68 -7.08 -20.17 -29.95
CA GLU A 68 -6.87 -18.71 -30.04
C GLU A 68 -8.10 -17.95 -29.48
N SER A 69 -9.30 -18.49 -29.68
CA SER A 69 -10.55 -17.96 -29.12
C SER A 69 -10.54 -17.86 -27.60
N GLN A 70 -9.90 -18.81 -26.91
CA GLN A 70 -9.79 -18.85 -25.46
C GLN A 70 -8.83 -17.76 -24.95
N LEU A 71 -7.71 -17.54 -25.64
CA LEU A 71 -6.78 -16.45 -25.31
C LEU A 71 -7.42 -15.09 -25.56
N LEU A 72 -8.15 -14.95 -26.69
CA LEU A 72 -8.90 -13.74 -27.01
C LEU A 72 -10.00 -13.46 -25.97
N GLU A 73 -10.71 -14.49 -25.49
CA GLU A 73 -11.73 -14.34 -24.44
C GLU A 73 -11.13 -13.75 -23.16
N ILE A 74 -9.96 -14.25 -22.73
CA ILE A 74 -9.25 -13.71 -21.55
C ILE A 74 -8.81 -12.27 -21.79
N ALA A 75 -8.21 -11.96 -22.94
CA ALA A 75 -7.77 -10.61 -23.26
C ALA A 75 -8.94 -9.61 -23.31
N VAL A 76 -10.09 -10.01 -23.88
CA VAL A 76 -11.31 -9.19 -23.93
C VAL A 76 -11.86 -8.97 -22.52
N LEU A 77 -11.90 -9.98 -21.65
CA LEU A 77 -12.38 -9.82 -20.28
C LEU A 77 -11.48 -8.91 -19.45
N MET A 78 -10.16 -8.97 -19.67
CA MET A 78 -9.23 -8.02 -19.06
C MET A 78 -9.44 -6.58 -19.59
N ASP A 79 -9.71 -6.42 -20.89
CA ASP A 79 -10.02 -5.10 -21.47
C ASP A 79 -11.34 -4.55 -20.96
N ASP A 80 -12.34 -5.40 -20.74
CA ASP A 80 -13.62 -5.03 -20.13
C ASP A 80 -13.44 -4.51 -18.69
N ILE A 81 -12.55 -5.14 -17.90
CA ILE A 81 -12.23 -4.69 -16.54
C ILE A 81 -11.56 -3.30 -16.61
N TYR A 82 -10.52 -3.14 -17.44
CA TYR A 82 -9.82 -1.86 -17.55
C TYR A 82 -10.70 -0.76 -18.14
N SER A 83 -11.54 -1.09 -19.11
CA SER A 83 -12.55 -0.17 -19.67
C SER A 83 -13.64 0.16 -18.64
N THR A 84 -13.91 -0.72 -17.68
CA THR A 84 -14.78 -0.39 -16.54
C THR A 84 -14.10 0.64 -15.63
N PHE A 85 -12.80 0.49 -15.32
CA PHE A 85 -12.05 1.51 -14.57
C PHE A 85 -11.94 2.84 -15.31
N GLU A 86 -11.79 2.79 -16.63
CA GLU A 86 -11.80 3.97 -17.48
C GLU A 86 -13.13 4.73 -17.38
N ARG A 87 -14.25 4.01 -17.53
CA ARG A 87 -15.58 4.59 -17.43
C ARG A 87 -15.87 5.13 -16.03
N MET A 88 -15.30 4.54 -14.97
CA MET A 88 -15.38 5.07 -13.61
C MET A 88 -14.47 6.29 -13.38
N THR A 89 -13.66 6.69 -14.36
CA THR A 89 -12.58 7.70 -14.26
C THR A 89 -11.44 7.34 -13.31
N TYR A 90 -11.27 6.07 -12.97
CA TYR A 90 -10.12 5.59 -12.20
C TYR A 90 -8.85 5.54 -13.07
N LEU A 91 -9.00 5.07 -14.32
CA LEU A 91 -7.93 5.11 -15.32
C LEU A 91 -8.24 6.15 -16.39
N PRO A 92 -7.27 6.95 -16.85
CA PRO A 92 -7.46 7.76 -18.04
C PRO A 92 -7.48 6.86 -19.28
N HIS A 93 -8.39 7.12 -20.23
CA HIS A 93 -8.47 6.38 -21.50
C HIS A 93 -7.11 6.21 -22.20
N ALA A 94 -6.31 7.27 -22.20
CA ALA A 94 -5.00 7.27 -22.85
C ALA A 94 -3.98 6.31 -22.20
N ALA A 95 -4.16 5.92 -20.93
CA ALA A 95 -3.28 4.97 -20.28
C ALA A 95 -3.53 3.53 -20.74
N ILE A 96 -4.71 3.20 -21.28
CA ILE A 96 -5.00 1.83 -21.73
C ILE A 96 -4.51 1.67 -23.17
N THR A 97 -3.46 0.88 -23.36
CA THR A 97 -3.01 0.42 -24.68
C THR A 97 -3.62 -0.94 -24.96
N ARG A 98 -4.50 -1.03 -25.94
CA ARG A 98 -5.13 -2.29 -26.36
C ARG A 98 -4.24 -3.07 -27.33
N GLY A 99 -4.26 -4.39 -27.24
CA GLY A 99 -3.51 -5.29 -28.13
C GLY A 99 -4.08 -5.37 -29.55
N PRO A 100 -3.42 -6.14 -30.45
CA PRO A 100 -2.20 -6.89 -30.20
C PRO A 100 -0.94 -6.01 -30.15
N HIS A 101 0.07 -6.47 -29.41
CA HIS A 101 1.35 -5.79 -29.22
C HIS A 101 2.50 -6.57 -29.86
N GLN A 102 3.53 -5.86 -30.29
CA GLN A 102 4.81 -6.47 -30.65
C GLN A 102 5.66 -6.60 -29.38
N ILE A 103 5.83 -7.82 -28.89
CA ILE A 103 6.63 -8.13 -27.71
C ILE A 103 7.84 -8.93 -28.14
N ASN A 104 9.02 -8.54 -27.67
CA ASN A 104 10.22 -9.33 -27.92
C ASN A 104 10.21 -10.59 -27.05
N THR A 105 9.67 -11.69 -27.58
CA THR A 105 9.54 -12.96 -26.89
C THR A 105 10.86 -13.73 -26.78
N THR A 106 11.90 -13.34 -27.54
CA THR A 106 13.23 -13.96 -27.43
C THR A 106 13.97 -13.54 -26.17
N ASP A 107 13.58 -12.42 -25.57
CA ASP A 107 14.22 -11.85 -24.38
C ASP A 107 13.56 -12.35 -23.07
N VAL A 108 12.65 -13.33 -23.14
CA VAL A 108 12.07 -13.93 -21.94
C VAL A 108 13.08 -14.95 -21.40
N PRO A 109 13.61 -14.79 -20.17
CA PRO A 109 14.69 -15.63 -19.67
C PRO A 109 14.25 -17.08 -19.40
N CYS A 110 12.96 -17.31 -19.17
CA CYS A 110 12.39 -18.63 -18.99
C CYS A 110 11.71 -19.17 -20.26
N LYS A 111 11.66 -20.50 -20.40
CA LYS A 111 10.95 -21.15 -21.50
C LYS A 111 9.44 -21.09 -21.26
N ARG A 112 8.72 -20.34 -22.09
CA ARG A 112 7.25 -20.20 -22.04
C ARG A 112 6.58 -20.94 -23.18
N ASP A 113 5.37 -21.44 -22.92
CA ASP A 113 4.51 -22.03 -23.94
C ASP A 113 4.10 -20.95 -24.98
N PRO A 114 4.00 -21.30 -26.29
CA PRO A 114 3.56 -20.35 -27.31
C PRO A 114 2.23 -19.66 -26.99
N SER A 115 1.32 -20.32 -26.27
CA SER A 115 0.03 -19.74 -25.88
C SER A 115 0.19 -18.62 -24.84
N VAL A 116 1.18 -18.73 -23.94
CA VAL A 116 1.51 -17.69 -22.96
C VAL A 116 2.09 -16.47 -23.66
N LEU A 117 3.06 -16.70 -24.57
CA LEU A 117 3.65 -15.64 -25.39
C LEU A 117 2.59 -14.95 -26.25
N ARG A 118 1.69 -15.72 -26.86
CA ARG A 118 0.56 -15.21 -27.63
C ARG A 118 -0.38 -14.37 -26.79
N LEU A 119 -0.71 -14.80 -25.56
CA LEU A 119 -1.55 -14.02 -24.67
C LEU A 119 -0.89 -12.71 -24.25
N MET A 120 0.43 -12.70 -23.98
CA MET A 120 1.16 -11.44 -23.75
C MET A 120 0.95 -10.45 -24.91
N GLU A 121 0.94 -10.90 -26.16
CA GLU A 121 0.68 -10.00 -27.29
C GLU A 121 -0.75 -9.45 -27.26
N LEU A 122 -1.74 -10.26 -26.86
CA LEU A 122 -3.16 -9.91 -26.92
C LEU A 122 -3.66 -9.03 -25.76
N MET A 123 -3.03 -9.15 -24.59
CA MET A 123 -3.48 -8.48 -23.36
C MET A 123 -3.49 -6.95 -23.48
N PRO A 124 -4.50 -6.27 -22.93
CA PRO A 124 -4.44 -4.81 -22.77
C PRO A 124 -3.44 -4.46 -21.67
N TYR A 125 -2.76 -3.32 -21.84
CA TYR A 125 -1.78 -2.82 -20.87
C TYR A 125 -2.08 -1.42 -20.39
N VAL A 126 -1.78 -1.15 -19.13
CA VAL A 126 -1.86 0.18 -18.53
C VAL A 126 -0.47 0.82 -18.56
N ASN A 127 -0.32 1.90 -19.34
CA ASN A 127 0.91 2.67 -19.36
C ASN A 127 1.03 3.47 -18.07
N ALA A 128 1.92 3.02 -17.18
CA ALA A 128 2.15 3.67 -15.90
C ALA A 128 2.52 5.16 -16.04
N ALA A 129 3.13 5.54 -17.17
CA ALA A 129 3.55 6.90 -17.45
C ALA A 129 2.40 7.87 -17.79
N ASP A 130 1.19 7.35 -18.02
CA ASP A 130 -0.01 8.14 -18.33
C ASP A 130 -0.99 8.23 -17.15
N LEU A 131 -0.66 7.61 -16.01
CA LEU A 131 -1.48 7.64 -14.79
C LEU A 131 -1.44 9.01 -14.09
N VAL A 132 -2.48 9.31 -13.31
CA VAL A 132 -2.81 10.66 -12.79
C VAL A 132 -1.90 11.11 -11.63
N GLU A 133 -1.18 10.22 -10.97
CA GLU A 133 -0.29 10.57 -9.85
C GLU A 133 1.17 10.15 -10.13
N PRO A 134 1.99 11.05 -10.72
CA PRO A 134 3.40 10.77 -11.01
C PRO A 134 4.30 10.89 -9.77
N LEU A 135 3.88 11.66 -8.77
CA LEU A 135 4.77 12.16 -7.70
C LEU A 135 4.97 11.22 -6.53
N ASN A 136 4.20 10.14 -6.44
CA ASN A 136 4.47 9.07 -5.51
C ASN A 136 4.61 7.79 -6.30
N HIS A 137 5.75 7.11 -6.19
CA HIS A 137 6.02 5.79 -6.77
C HIS A 137 5.02 4.68 -6.34
N GLN A 138 3.91 5.04 -5.70
CA GLN A 138 2.71 4.25 -5.50
C GLN A 138 2.00 4.09 -6.85
N LYS A 139 2.58 3.20 -7.67
CA LYS A 139 2.05 2.64 -8.92
C LYS A 139 0.52 2.49 -8.80
N ALA A 140 -0.27 2.86 -9.82
CA ALA A 140 -1.72 2.59 -9.77
C ALA A 140 -1.93 1.10 -9.53
N PHE A 141 -2.38 0.77 -8.33
CA PHE A 141 -2.79 -0.56 -7.99
C PHE A 141 -4.23 -0.75 -8.45
N TRP A 142 -4.73 -1.98 -8.51
CA TRP A 142 -6.12 -2.15 -8.94
C TRP A 142 -6.88 -3.27 -8.27
N ILE A 143 -6.22 -4.37 -7.88
CA ILE A 143 -6.85 -5.48 -7.17
C ILE A 143 -6.08 -5.80 -5.91
N HIS A 144 -6.55 -5.25 -4.79
CA HIS A 144 -5.90 -5.34 -3.48
C HIS A 144 -4.42 -4.99 -3.53
N VAL A 145 -4.09 -3.74 -3.87
CA VAL A 145 -2.70 -3.23 -3.89
C VAL A 145 -1.77 -3.92 -4.92
N SER A 146 -2.30 -4.73 -5.84
CA SER A 146 -1.50 -5.35 -6.90
C SER A 146 -1.26 -4.43 -8.09
N GLN A 147 -0.11 -4.61 -8.72
CA GLN A 147 0.36 -3.81 -9.85
C GLN A 147 -0.30 -4.25 -11.16
N PHE A 148 -0.51 -3.30 -12.06
CA PHE A 148 -0.79 -3.62 -13.46
C PHE A 148 0.46 -4.23 -14.10
N VAL A 149 0.27 -5.34 -14.83
CA VAL A 149 1.36 -5.99 -15.58
C VAL A 149 1.42 -5.42 -17.00
N ASP A 150 2.63 -5.19 -17.51
CA ASP A 150 2.93 -4.69 -18.86
C ASP A 150 4.13 -5.42 -19.46
N TYR A 151 3.86 -6.50 -20.21
CA TYR A 151 4.90 -7.35 -20.79
C TYR A 151 5.65 -6.73 -21.96
N ARG A 152 5.31 -5.51 -22.39
CA ARG A 152 6.18 -4.74 -23.29
C ARG A 152 7.50 -4.40 -22.60
N ARG A 153 7.50 -4.31 -21.26
CA ARG A 153 8.66 -4.03 -20.41
C ARG A 153 9.42 -5.31 -20.11
N ALA A 154 10.75 -5.28 -20.24
CA ALA A 154 11.61 -6.45 -20.04
C ALA A 154 11.51 -7.01 -18.61
N TYR A 155 11.65 -6.16 -17.60
CA TYR A 155 11.62 -6.60 -16.20
C TYR A 155 10.31 -7.30 -15.80
N MET A 156 9.16 -6.93 -16.36
CA MET A 156 7.89 -7.63 -16.05
C MET A 156 7.80 -8.99 -16.74
N ARG A 157 8.50 -9.20 -17.87
CA ARG A 157 8.65 -10.54 -18.47
C ARG A 157 9.56 -11.42 -17.62
N GLU A 158 10.61 -10.84 -17.03
CA GLU A 158 11.50 -11.52 -16.08
C GLU A 158 10.77 -11.87 -14.78
N GLU A 159 10.04 -10.92 -14.17
CA GLU A 159 9.20 -11.17 -12.99
C GLU A 159 8.17 -12.26 -13.26
N ASN A 160 7.57 -12.32 -14.44
CA ASN A 160 6.65 -13.42 -14.74
C ASN A 160 7.32 -14.80 -14.75
N CYS A 161 8.64 -14.90 -14.93
CA CYS A 161 9.36 -16.17 -14.79
C CYS A 161 9.41 -16.67 -13.34
N ASP A 162 9.40 -15.76 -12.38
CA ASP A 162 9.40 -16.02 -10.94
C ASP A 162 8.55 -14.95 -10.25
N PRO A 163 7.20 -15.06 -10.30
CA PRO A 163 6.29 -13.99 -9.86
C PRO A 163 6.55 -13.48 -8.45
N PHE A 164 7.12 -14.35 -7.61
CA PHE A 164 7.42 -14.09 -6.21
C PHE A 164 8.92 -13.89 -5.93
N ASN A 165 9.80 -13.94 -6.94
CA ASN A 165 11.25 -13.82 -6.77
C ASN A 165 11.85 -14.76 -5.70
N VAL A 166 11.32 -15.99 -5.56
CA VAL A 166 11.78 -17.00 -4.59
C VAL A 166 12.24 -18.30 -5.27
N GLY A 167 12.57 -18.23 -6.57
CA GLY A 167 12.91 -19.39 -7.40
C GLY A 167 11.71 -20.29 -7.67
N TYR A 168 10.49 -19.75 -7.61
CA TYR A 168 9.26 -20.51 -7.80
C TYR A 168 8.76 -20.36 -9.24
N ASP A 169 9.09 -21.35 -10.08
CA ASP A 169 8.59 -21.44 -11.44
C ASP A 169 7.22 -22.12 -11.45
N ASP A 170 6.17 -21.32 -11.72
CA ASP A 170 4.79 -21.79 -11.82
C ASP A 170 4.48 -22.53 -13.14
N GLY A 171 5.52 -22.88 -13.89
CA GLY A 171 5.49 -23.71 -15.08
C GLY A 171 5.28 -22.92 -16.37
N PRO A 172 5.62 -23.50 -17.53
CA PRO A 172 5.69 -22.79 -18.81
C PRO A 172 4.35 -22.28 -19.34
N THR A 173 3.22 -22.77 -18.81
CA THR A 173 1.85 -22.45 -19.25
C THR A 173 1.19 -21.33 -18.45
N THR A 174 1.87 -20.79 -17.42
CA THR A 174 1.33 -19.75 -16.54
C THR A 174 1.73 -18.35 -16.99
N LEU A 175 0.80 -17.40 -16.87
CA LEU A 175 0.96 -15.96 -17.11
C LEU A 175 0.40 -15.16 -15.92
N MET A 176 1.14 -14.17 -15.45
CA MET A 176 0.71 -13.24 -14.42
C MET A 176 -0.25 -12.16 -14.99
N LEU A 177 -1.42 -12.03 -14.38
CA LEU A 177 -2.42 -11.00 -14.72
C LEU A 177 -2.37 -9.79 -13.77
N SER A 178 -1.77 -9.93 -12.59
CA SER A 178 -1.50 -8.84 -11.64
C SER A 178 -0.16 -9.07 -10.94
N GLY A 179 0.64 -8.00 -10.80
CA GLY A 179 1.99 -8.07 -10.24
C GLY A 179 2.04 -7.84 -8.72
N LEU A 180 3.07 -8.42 -8.08
CA LEU A 180 3.38 -8.20 -6.67
C LEU A 180 3.70 -6.71 -6.41
N ASN A 181 3.30 -6.22 -5.24
CA ASN A 181 3.75 -4.91 -4.79
C ASN A 181 5.12 -4.99 -4.10
N ASP A 182 6.18 -4.62 -4.83
CA ASP A 182 7.58 -4.64 -4.39
C ASP A 182 7.89 -3.78 -3.15
N ARG A 183 6.98 -2.89 -2.69
CA ARG A 183 7.38 -1.79 -1.79
C ARG A 183 6.67 -1.67 -0.46
N THR A 184 5.50 -2.28 -0.26
CA THR A 184 4.61 -1.82 0.83
C THR A 184 4.36 -2.82 1.95
N TYR A 185 4.96 -4.02 1.93
CA TYR A 185 4.61 -5.12 2.86
C TYR A 185 3.09 -5.30 3.05
N SER A 186 2.29 -4.78 2.12
CA SER A 186 0.84 -4.73 2.21
C SER A 186 0.30 -5.93 1.45
N PRO A 187 -0.71 -6.64 1.99
CA PRO A 187 -1.30 -7.79 1.33
C PRO A 187 -1.63 -7.43 -0.13
N SER A 188 -1.02 -8.14 -1.08
CA SER A 188 -1.23 -7.94 -2.50
C SER A 188 -1.72 -9.22 -3.17
N PHE A 189 -2.64 -9.08 -4.12
CA PHE A 189 -3.30 -10.19 -4.81
C PHE A 189 -2.66 -10.49 -6.17
N GLU A 190 -1.94 -11.59 -6.25
CA GLU A 190 -1.33 -12.03 -7.50
C GLU A 190 -2.24 -13.03 -8.20
N MET A 191 -2.65 -12.69 -9.43
CA MET A 191 -3.46 -13.54 -10.27
C MET A 191 -2.58 -14.19 -11.33
N LEU A 192 -2.60 -15.53 -11.38
CA LEU A 192 -1.80 -16.33 -12.30
C LEU A 192 -2.73 -17.18 -13.17
N TYR A 193 -2.77 -16.89 -14.46
CA TYR A 193 -3.58 -17.60 -15.44
C TYR A 193 -2.77 -18.74 -16.10
N ASP A 194 -3.29 -19.96 -16.05
CA ASP A 194 -2.74 -21.11 -16.74
C ASP A 194 -3.49 -21.36 -18.05
N THR A 195 -2.79 -21.17 -19.17
CA THR A 195 -3.32 -21.31 -20.52
C THR A 195 -3.78 -22.74 -20.82
N LYS A 196 -3.15 -23.75 -20.20
CA LYS A 196 -3.44 -25.17 -20.43
C LYS A 196 -4.76 -25.58 -19.79
N TYR A 197 -5.04 -25.07 -18.59
CA TYR A 197 -6.24 -25.45 -17.83
C TYR A 197 -7.39 -24.43 -17.95
N ASN A 198 -7.16 -23.31 -18.64
CA ASN A 198 -8.10 -22.18 -18.72
C ASN A 198 -8.50 -21.66 -17.34
N SER A 199 -7.53 -21.53 -16.43
CA SER A 199 -7.85 -21.28 -15.03
C SER A 199 -6.91 -20.29 -14.37
N ILE A 200 -7.45 -19.52 -13.42
CA ILE A 200 -6.72 -18.53 -12.63
C ILE A 200 -6.48 -19.07 -11.22
N ARG A 201 -5.26 -18.90 -10.70
CA ARG A 201 -4.93 -18.97 -9.27
C ARG A 201 -4.77 -17.55 -8.72
N VAL A 202 -5.13 -17.38 -7.45
CA VAL A 202 -4.99 -16.11 -6.74
C VAL A 202 -4.20 -16.33 -5.46
N TRP A 203 -3.15 -15.54 -5.26
CA TRP A 203 -2.25 -15.61 -4.11
C TRP A 203 -2.31 -14.32 -3.30
N ASP A 204 -2.05 -14.43 -1.98
CA ASP A 204 -1.64 -13.29 -1.16
C ASP A 204 -0.11 -13.24 -1.19
N GLY A 205 0.45 -12.34 -2.00
CA GLY A 205 1.88 -12.29 -2.34
C GLY A 205 2.76 -12.11 -1.11
N ILE A 206 2.40 -11.21 -0.19
CA ILE A 206 3.19 -10.98 1.04
C ILE A 206 3.14 -12.19 1.96
N ARG A 207 1.97 -12.81 2.10
CA ARG A 207 1.86 -14.04 2.89
C ARG A 207 2.72 -15.15 2.29
N PHE A 208 2.68 -15.32 0.97
CA PHE A 208 3.49 -16.30 0.26
C PHE A 208 4.99 -16.06 0.50
N LEU A 209 5.45 -14.84 0.32
CA LEU A 209 6.83 -14.43 0.60
C LEU A 209 7.24 -14.71 2.04
N SER A 210 6.40 -14.37 3.03
CA SER A 210 6.72 -14.58 4.45
C SER A 210 6.92 -16.06 4.84
N ILE A 211 6.39 -17.00 4.05
CA ILE A 211 6.53 -18.44 4.28
C ILE A 211 7.81 -18.97 3.61
N HIS A 212 8.15 -18.44 2.44
CA HIS A 212 9.17 -19.01 1.56
C HIS A 212 10.50 -18.26 1.56
N ASP A 213 10.50 -16.97 1.92
CA ASP A 213 11.71 -16.18 2.08
C ASP A 213 12.22 -16.30 3.53
N THR A 214 13.37 -16.95 3.71
CA THR A 214 14.00 -17.12 5.03
C THR A 214 14.59 -15.84 5.59
N GLU A 215 14.83 -14.83 4.76
CA GLU A 215 15.39 -13.54 5.16
C GLU A 215 14.31 -12.53 5.53
N MET A 216 13.06 -12.72 5.06
CA MET A 216 11.96 -11.93 5.56
C MET A 216 11.73 -12.24 7.04
N PRO A 217 11.70 -11.23 7.93
CA PRO A 217 11.26 -11.44 9.30
C PRO A 217 9.89 -12.11 9.21
N ARG A 218 9.76 -13.35 9.70
CA ARG A 218 8.45 -13.99 9.84
C ARG A 218 7.60 -12.99 10.57
N ALA A 219 6.72 -12.30 9.84
CA ALA A 219 5.84 -11.35 10.44
C ALA A 219 5.12 -12.15 11.52
N LYS A 220 5.29 -11.76 12.79
CA LYS A 220 4.52 -12.31 13.91
C LYS A 220 3.08 -11.84 13.71
N HIS A 221 2.44 -12.33 12.66
CA HIS A 221 1.01 -12.24 12.48
C HIS A 221 0.41 -13.30 13.39
N ASP A 222 0.29 -12.94 14.67
CA ASP A 222 -0.51 -13.67 15.68
C ASP A 222 -2.01 -13.66 15.37
N ASP A 223 -2.41 -13.22 14.17
CA ASP A 223 -3.74 -13.47 13.65
C ASP A 223 -3.60 -13.91 12.20
N ASP A 224 -3.87 -15.20 11.97
CA ASP A 224 -3.94 -15.90 10.68
C ASP A 224 -5.10 -15.37 9.80
N SER A 225 -5.59 -14.18 10.13
CA SER A 225 -6.85 -13.55 9.76
C SER A 225 -6.65 -12.24 9.01
N SER A 226 -5.51 -11.99 8.35
CA SER A 226 -5.52 -11.06 7.20
C SER A 226 -6.52 -11.52 6.12
N VAL A 227 -6.95 -12.79 6.21
CA VAL A 227 -8.10 -13.35 5.51
C VAL A 227 -9.47 -12.85 6.04
N ALA A 228 -9.54 -12.21 7.21
CA ALA A 228 -10.77 -11.64 7.76
C ALA A 228 -11.28 -10.43 6.96
N LEU A 229 -10.41 -9.72 6.22
CA LEU A 229 -10.83 -8.75 5.21
C LEU A 229 -11.72 -9.42 4.12
N PHE A 230 -11.64 -10.74 3.99
CA PHE A 230 -12.40 -11.55 3.04
C PHE A 230 -13.57 -12.31 3.68
N HIS A 231 -13.82 -12.17 4.99
CA HIS A 231 -14.91 -12.88 5.66
C HIS A 231 -16.31 -12.37 5.24
N HIS A 232 -16.42 -11.17 4.65
CA HIS A 232 -17.71 -10.61 4.23
C HIS A 232 -17.86 -10.39 2.71
N SER A 233 -16.89 -9.80 2.01
CA SER A 233 -17.03 -9.41 0.59
C SER A 233 -16.76 -10.56 -0.38
N ILE A 234 -15.66 -11.29 -0.18
CA ILE A 234 -15.37 -12.49 -0.99
C ILE A 234 -16.21 -13.70 -0.53
N LYS A 235 -16.84 -13.68 0.65
CA LYS A 235 -17.71 -14.79 1.08
C LYS A 235 -18.83 -15.09 0.07
N SER A 236 -19.37 -14.11 -0.65
CA SER A 236 -20.38 -14.40 -1.70
C SER A 236 -19.77 -15.11 -2.92
N ILE A 237 -18.47 -14.88 -3.20
CA ILE A 237 -17.72 -15.50 -4.28
C ILE A 237 -17.17 -16.87 -3.91
N LEU A 238 -16.53 -16.97 -2.74
CA LEU A 238 -15.90 -18.17 -2.22
C LEU A 238 -16.85 -19.09 -1.43
N ALA A 239 -17.95 -18.63 -0.82
CA ALA A 239 -18.89 -19.53 -0.11
C ALA A 239 -19.72 -20.42 -1.04
N ILE A 240 -19.79 -20.09 -2.34
CA ILE A 240 -20.36 -20.98 -3.35
C ILE A 240 -19.35 -22.08 -3.73
N VAL A 241 -18.04 -21.91 -3.48
CA VAL A 241 -17.00 -22.71 -4.15
C VAL A 241 -15.95 -23.35 -3.22
N CYS A 242 -15.76 -22.94 -1.95
CA CYS A 242 -14.69 -23.50 -1.10
C CYS A 242 -15.17 -24.13 0.21
N ARG A 243 -14.83 -25.43 0.38
CA ARG A 243 -14.76 -26.14 1.66
C ARG A 243 -13.51 -25.73 2.43
N LYS A 244 -13.64 -25.74 3.77
CA LYS A 244 -12.58 -25.57 4.77
C LYS A 244 -11.40 -26.49 4.44
N ASP A 245 -10.17 -25.96 4.42
CA ASP A 245 -8.94 -26.51 5.01
C ASP A 245 -7.73 -25.65 4.54
N GLY A 246 -6.77 -25.40 5.43
CA GLY A 246 -5.88 -24.23 5.42
C GLY A 246 -4.69 -24.24 4.44
N VAL A 247 -4.21 -23.00 4.21
CA VAL A 247 -2.86 -22.57 3.79
C VAL A 247 -2.36 -22.97 2.39
N ASP A 248 -3.05 -23.87 1.68
CA ASP A 248 -2.75 -24.20 0.28
C ASP A 248 -4.03 -24.04 -0.56
N ARG A 249 -4.39 -22.80 -0.93
CA ARG A 249 -5.58 -22.53 -1.77
C ARG A 249 -5.28 -22.91 -3.23
N LYS A 250 -5.20 -24.21 -3.51
CA LYS A 250 -5.22 -24.83 -4.85
C LYS A 250 -6.56 -24.67 -5.59
N THR A 251 -7.29 -23.58 -5.35
CA THR A 251 -8.54 -23.31 -6.05
C THR A 251 -8.21 -22.61 -7.35
N TRP A 252 -8.05 -23.43 -8.38
CA TRP A 252 -8.12 -22.99 -9.76
C TRP A 252 -9.55 -22.56 -10.06
N PHE A 253 -9.71 -21.32 -10.49
CA PHE A 253 -10.99 -20.78 -10.95
C PHE A 253 -11.06 -20.89 -12.46
N HIS A 254 -12.22 -21.27 -13.01
CA HIS A 254 -12.45 -21.14 -14.45
C HIS A 254 -12.28 -19.66 -14.86
N ALA A 255 -11.28 -19.39 -15.69
CA ALA A 255 -10.74 -18.04 -15.87
C ALA A 255 -11.78 -17.05 -16.44
N PRO A 256 -12.55 -17.38 -17.51
CA PRO A 256 -13.57 -16.47 -18.02
C PRO A 256 -14.62 -16.09 -16.99
N THR A 257 -15.11 -17.08 -16.22
CA THR A 257 -16.12 -16.86 -15.18
C THR A 257 -15.58 -15.97 -14.05
N PHE A 258 -14.32 -16.17 -13.66
CA PHE A 258 -13.68 -15.39 -12.62
C PHE A 258 -13.49 -13.93 -13.02
N LEU A 259 -12.96 -13.67 -14.23
CA LEU A 259 -12.73 -12.31 -14.73
C LEU A 259 -14.05 -11.57 -15.00
N ALA A 260 -15.05 -12.24 -15.59
CA ALA A 260 -16.39 -11.66 -15.76
C ALA A 260 -16.99 -11.24 -14.41
N ARG A 261 -16.80 -12.06 -13.36
CA ARG A 261 -17.28 -11.72 -12.03
C ARG A 261 -16.54 -10.52 -11.42
N ILE A 262 -15.23 -10.39 -11.64
CA ILE A 262 -14.49 -9.19 -11.21
C ILE A 262 -15.09 -7.94 -11.87
N ARG A 263 -15.28 -7.97 -13.19
CA ARG A 263 -15.94 -6.88 -13.93
C ARG A 263 -17.31 -6.54 -13.34
N ASP A 264 -18.15 -7.54 -13.14
CA ASP A 264 -19.52 -7.37 -12.64
C ASP A 264 -19.54 -6.84 -11.19
N THR A 265 -18.54 -7.19 -10.38
CA THR A 265 -18.35 -6.69 -9.00
C THR A 265 -18.06 -5.18 -8.98
N TYR A 266 -17.24 -4.68 -9.92
CA TYR A 266 -17.02 -3.23 -10.05
C TYR A 266 -18.24 -2.51 -10.66
N GLN A 267 -18.93 -3.13 -11.62
CA GLN A 267 -20.14 -2.55 -12.21
C GLN A 267 -21.28 -2.42 -11.18
N SER A 268 -21.43 -3.39 -10.29
CA SER A 268 -22.42 -3.37 -9.20
C SER A 268 -22.01 -2.51 -7.99
N LEU A 269 -20.77 -2.01 -7.96
CA LEU A 269 -20.17 -1.29 -6.84
C LEU A 269 -20.03 -2.12 -5.56
N ASP A 270 -20.01 -3.44 -5.68
CA ASP A 270 -19.58 -4.32 -4.59
C ASP A 270 -18.13 -3.98 -4.22
N TRP A 271 -17.30 -3.70 -5.23
CA TRP A 271 -15.97 -3.08 -5.10
C TRP A 271 -15.90 -1.75 -5.85
N THR A 272 -14.96 -0.90 -5.43
CA THR A 272 -14.51 0.24 -6.24
C THR A 272 -13.01 0.12 -6.47
N PRO A 273 -12.47 0.64 -7.59
CA PRO A 273 -11.04 0.55 -7.84
C PRO A 273 -10.21 1.33 -6.79
N TRP A 274 -10.76 2.37 -6.16
CA TRP A 274 -10.10 3.10 -5.06
C TRP A 274 -9.98 2.25 -3.79
N GLU A 275 -11.05 1.53 -3.44
CA GLU A 275 -11.07 0.59 -2.30
C GLU A 275 -10.03 -0.53 -2.49
N THR A 276 -9.97 -1.07 -3.71
CA THR A 276 -9.10 -2.21 -4.01
C THR A 276 -7.66 -1.78 -4.31
N SER A 277 -7.37 -0.53 -4.66
CA SER A 277 -5.99 -0.11 -4.93
C SER A 277 -5.22 0.29 -3.67
N LYS A 278 -5.82 1.06 -2.77
CA LYS A 278 -5.17 1.53 -1.54
C LYS A 278 -6.22 1.80 -0.45
N PRO A 279 -6.38 0.90 0.53
CA PRO A 279 -7.33 1.10 1.63
C PRO A 279 -7.10 2.45 2.33
N GLY A 280 -8.15 3.29 2.40
CA GLY A 280 -8.08 4.63 3.00
C GLY A 280 -7.23 5.66 2.23
N GLY A 281 -6.67 5.29 1.08
CA GLY A 281 -5.53 5.97 0.48
C GLY A 281 -5.80 7.21 -0.37
N TYR A 282 -7.08 7.55 -0.59
CA TYR A 282 -7.49 8.65 -1.49
C TYR A 282 -8.16 9.82 -0.76
N GLY A 283 -8.16 9.81 0.57
CA GLY A 283 -8.78 10.87 1.39
C GLY A 283 -10.32 10.87 1.34
N VAL A 284 -10.94 9.86 0.74
CA VAL A 284 -12.41 9.71 0.66
C VAL A 284 -12.76 8.28 1.04
N SER A 285 -13.76 8.10 1.91
CA SER A 285 -14.19 6.75 2.34
C SER A 285 -14.84 5.96 1.21
N ASP A 286 -14.68 4.63 1.20
CA ASP A 286 -15.27 3.76 0.17
C ASP A 286 -16.80 3.89 0.07
N ALA A 287 -17.47 4.07 1.21
CA ALA A 287 -18.90 4.30 1.27
C ALA A 287 -19.29 5.61 0.55
N THR A 288 -18.51 6.67 0.76
CA THR A 288 -18.68 7.95 0.08
C THR A 288 -18.45 7.78 -1.43
N ILE A 289 -17.39 7.10 -1.86
CA ILE A 289 -17.09 6.87 -3.28
C ILE A 289 -18.23 6.11 -3.97
N LYS A 290 -18.72 5.01 -3.36
CA LYS A 290 -19.87 4.24 -3.87
C LYS A 290 -21.12 5.12 -3.98
N SER A 291 -21.36 6.00 -3.00
CA SER A 291 -22.47 6.96 -3.04
C SER A 291 -22.32 7.95 -4.20
N LEU A 292 -21.14 8.53 -4.38
CA LEU A 292 -20.85 9.50 -5.44
C LEU A 292 -21.03 8.88 -6.83
N LEU A 293 -20.55 7.64 -7.05
CA LEU A 293 -20.71 6.92 -8.32
C LEU A 293 -22.21 6.76 -8.66
N ARG A 294 -23.03 6.33 -7.71
CA ARG A 294 -24.49 6.17 -7.90
C ARG A 294 -25.18 7.50 -8.17
N GLN A 295 -24.89 8.53 -7.38
CA GLN A 295 -25.46 9.88 -7.54
C GLN A 295 -25.13 10.48 -8.91
N ASN A 296 -23.98 10.10 -9.47
CA ASN A 296 -23.53 10.51 -10.79
C ASN A 296 -23.96 9.57 -11.93
N GLY A 297 -24.85 8.61 -11.68
CA GLY A 297 -25.49 7.78 -12.71
C GLY A 297 -24.75 6.50 -13.09
N TRP A 298 -23.78 6.04 -12.29
CA TRP A 298 -23.13 4.75 -12.53
C TRP A 298 -24.11 3.58 -12.36
N PRO A 299 -24.08 2.55 -13.24
CA PRO A 299 -23.20 2.38 -14.40
C PRO A 299 -23.75 2.93 -15.74
N ASP A 300 -25.04 3.24 -15.82
CA ASP A 300 -25.74 3.40 -17.11
C ASP A 300 -25.70 4.81 -17.70
N SER A 301 -25.80 5.85 -16.86
CA SER A 301 -25.86 7.26 -17.26
C SER A 301 -24.78 8.08 -16.57
N PHE A 302 -23.58 7.51 -16.45
CA PHE A 302 -22.51 8.07 -15.64
C PHE A 302 -22.00 9.41 -16.18
N ASN A 303 -21.96 10.43 -15.32
CA ASN A 303 -21.42 11.75 -15.62
C ASN A 303 -20.00 11.88 -15.03
N PRO A 304 -18.94 11.64 -15.82
CA PRO A 304 -17.56 11.65 -15.31
C PRO A 304 -17.14 13.03 -14.81
N ASP A 305 -17.56 14.12 -15.45
CA ASP A 305 -17.14 15.47 -15.05
C ASP A 305 -17.79 15.91 -13.73
N GLN A 306 -19.07 15.55 -13.51
CA GLN A 306 -19.73 15.84 -12.25
C GLN A 306 -19.20 14.92 -11.13
N PHE A 307 -18.95 13.63 -11.41
CA PHE A 307 -18.34 12.72 -10.44
C PHE A 307 -16.99 13.23 -9.95
N ASN A 308 -16.09 13.64 -10.84
CA ASN A 308 -14.77 14.14 -10.43
C ASN A 308 -14.88 15.45 -9.65
N ALA A 309 -15.81 16.34 -9.99
CA ALA A 309 -16.06 17.54 -9.20
C ALA A 309 -16.57 17.20 -7.78
N ASP A 310 -17.52 16.27 -7.66
CA ASP A 310 -18.03 15.83 -6.35
C ASP A 310 -16.99 15.04 -5.55
N PHE A 311 -16.13 14.27 -6.22
CA PHE A 311 -15.03 13.56 -5.60
C PHE A 311 -14.00 14.53 -5.02
N ILE A 312 -13.65 15.60 -5.75
CA ILE A 312 -12.81 16.70 -5.23
C ILE A 312 -13.49 17.34 -4.01
N ARG A 313 -14.79 17.68 -4.08
CA ARG A 313 -15.52 18.23 -2.93
C ARG A 313 -15.50 17.30 -1.72
N ALA A 314 -15.68 16.00 -1.93
CA ALA A 314 -15.63 15.00 -0.86
C ALA A 314 -14.23 14.83 -0.25
N LYS A 315 -13.17 14.91 -1.06
CA LYS A 315 -11.77 14.87 -0.59
C LYS A 315 -11.42 16.08 0.29
N HIS A 316 -12.04 17.23 0.00
CA HIS A 316 -11.88 18.47 0.75
C HIS A 316 -13.03 18.73 1.73
N ALA A 317 -13.89 17.74 1.95
CA ALA A 317 -14.92 17.83 2.96
C ALA A 317 -14.24 18.03 4.33
N PRO A 318 -14.74 18.97 5.15
CA PRO A 318 -14.13 19.22 6.43
C PRO A 318 -14.32 17.99 7.31
N SER A 319 -13.35 17.75 8.18
CA SER A 319 -13.57 16.83 9.28
C SER A 319 -14.77 17.30 10.11
N PRO A 320 -15.56 16.39 10.72
CA PRO A 320 -16.57 16.77 11.70
C PRO A 320 -16.01 17.59 12.88
N TYR A 321 -14.68 17.57 13.09
CA TYR A 321 -13.99 18.35 14.12
C TYR A 321 -13.61 19.77 13.69
N GLY A 322 -13.65 20.09 12.39
CA GLY A 322 -13.42 21.44 11.88
C GLY A 322 -12.11 22.07 12.36
N PRO A 323 -12.13 23.28 12.96
CA PRO A 323 -10.93 23.93 13.46
C PRO A 323 -10.26 23.19 14.63
N ALA A 324 -10.97 22.23 15.26
CA ALA A 324 -10.42 21.39 16.32
C ALA A 324 -9.72 20.12 15.80
N GLN A 325 -9.65 19.90 14.47
CA GLN A 325 -9.08 18.70 13.88
C GLN A 325 -7.68 18.37 14.42
N SER A 326 -6.76 19.34 14.40
CA SER A 326 -5.39 19.15 14.90
C SER A 326 -5.34 18.72 16.37
N ALA A 327 -6.21 19.28 17.22
CA ALA A 327 -6.31 18.88 18.61
C ALA A 327 -6.88 17.45 18.76
N HIS A 328 -7.85 17.07 17.92
CA HIS A 328 -8.35 15.70 17.86
C HIS A 328 -7.28 14.70 17.41
N ASP A 329 -6.48 15.04 16.40
CA ASP A 329 -5.36 14.21 15.92
C ASP A 329 -4.32 13.97 17.03
N ILE A 330 -4.02 14.99 17.85
CA ILE A 330 -3.14 14.84 19.00
C ILE A 330 -3.74 13.88 20.05
N VAL A 331 -5.04 13.99 20.33
CA VAL A 331 -5.72 13.08 21.26
C VAL A 331 -5.70 11.65 20.72
N GLU A 332 -6.01 11.44 19.45
CA GLU A 332 -6.02 10.11 18.82
C GLU A 332 -4.62 9.50 18.77
N ALA A 333 -3.58 10.29 18.48
CA ALA A 333 -2.20 9.83 18.45
C ALA A 333 -1.67 9.44 19.85
N LEU A 334 -2.06 10.17 20.90
CA LEU A 334 -1.57 9.92 22.27
C LEU A 334 -2.42 8.89 23.04
N GLU A 335 -3.72 8.83 22.75
CA GLU A 335 -4.71 7.93 23.36
C GLU A 335 -5.58 7.25 22.28
N PRO A 336 -5.01 6.37 21.44
CA PRO A 336 -5.77 5.71 20.38
C PRO A 336 -6.93 4.89 20.97
N SER A 337 -8.11 5.09 20.40
CA SER A 337 -9.37 4.49 20.87
C SER A 337 -9.54 3.03 20.46
N ASP A 338 -8.64 2.50 19.64
CA ASP A 338 -8.89 1.32 18.81
C ASP A 338 -9.04 -0.01 19.58
N GLY A 339 -8.72 -0.04 20.88
CA GLY A 339 -8.90 -1.20 21.75
C GLY A 339 -8.12 -2.45 21.31
N LYS A 340 -7.31 -2.37 20.25
CA LYS A 340 -6.60 -3.50 19.64
C LYS A 340 -5.30 -3.83 20.38
N GLY A 341 -5.02 -3.12 21.47
CA GLY A 341 -3.96 -3.45 22.44
C GLY A 341 -2.54 -3.32 21.90
N ARG A 342 -2.33 -2.95 20.63
CA ARG A 342 -1.04 -2.62 20.06
C ARG A 342 -0.84 -1.12 20.16
N TYR A 343 -0.12 -0.71 21.19
CA TYR A 343 0.21 0.68 21.41
C TYR A 343 1.43 1.03 20.58
N HIS A 344 1.33 2.12 19.80
CA HIS A 344 2.53 2.72 19.24
C HIS A 344 3.43 3.21 20.37
N ASP A 345 4.72 3.11 20.13
CA ASP A 345 5.79 3.41 21.09
C ASP A 345 5.77 4.85 21.64
N ASP A 346 5.05 5.75 20.96
CA ASP A 346 4.90 7.17 21.30
C ASP A 346 3.55 7.51 21.95
N THR A 347 2.63 6.54 22.05
CA THR A 347 1.39 6.71 22.81
C THR A 347 1.68 6.78 24.31
N ILE A 348 0.81 7.42 25.09
CA ILE A 348 0.99 7.50 26.55
C ILE A 348 1.13 6.10 27.17
N LYS A 349 0.30 5.15 26.74
CA LYS A 349 0.37 3.77 27.24
C LYS A 349 1.65 3.05 26.79
N GLY A 350 2.07 3.21 25.54
CA GLY A 350 3.34 2.66 25.06
C GLY A 350 4.54 3.20 25.85
N ILE A 351 4.54 4.50 26.16
CA ILE A 351 5.56 5.12 27.00
C ILE A 351 5.50 4.58 28.45
N GLN A 352 4.31 4.39 29.03
CA GLN A 352 4.15 3.80 30.37
C GLN A 352 4.69 2.36 30.44
N GLU A 353 4.38 1.52 29.44
CA GLU A 353 4.92 0.16 29.34
C GLU A 353 6.45 0.18 29.22
N ARG A 354 7.00 1.14 28.47
CA ARG A 354 8.44 1.36 28.35
C ARG A 354 9.08 1.78 29.69
N VAL A 355 8.43 2.66 30.46
CA VAL A 355 8.84 3.03 31.82
C VAL A 355 8.93 1.77 32.69
N GLN A 356 7.88 0.96 32.74
CA GLN A 356 7.86 -0.30 33.52
C GLN A 356 8.95 -1.29 33.06
N LYS A 357 9.14 -1.42 31.75
CA LYS A 357 10.16 -2.28 31.15
C LYS A 357 11.57 -1.88 31.62
N PHE A 358 11.90 -0.60 31.59
CA PHE A 358 13.23 -0.16 32.03
C PHE A 358 13.40 -0.22 33.55
N GLU A 359 12.34 -0.01 34.35
CA GLU A 359 12.37 -0.29 35.79
C GLU A 359 12.70 -1.75 36.10
N GLY A 360 12.16 -2.70 35.31
CA GLY A 360 12.54 -4.12 35.39
C GLY A 360 14.00 -4.35 35.02
N LYS A 361 14.44 -3.83 33.86
CA LYS A 361 15.82 -3.98 33.38
C LYS A 361 16.87 -3.40 34.34
N ILE A 362 16.58 -2.31 35.04
CA ILE A 362 17.50 -1.75 36.05
C ILE A 362 17.71 -2.74 37.20
N LYS A 363 16.67 -3.48 37.61
CA LYS A 363 16.76 -4.49 38.68
C LYS A 363 17.54 -5.73 38.24
N GLU A 364 17.41 -6.10 36.97
CA GLU A 364 18.08 -7.26 36.36
C GLU A 364 19.53 -6.96 35.94
N ALA A 365 19.90 -5.70 35.77
CA ALA A 365 21.23 -5.31 35.33
C ALA A 365 22.30 -5.59 36.40
N GLU A 366 23.13 -6.59 36.12
CA GLU A 366 24.35 -6.90 36.87
C GLU A 366 25.50 -5.96 36.51
N ASP A 367 25.62 -5.62 35.22
CA ASP A 367 26.64 -4.70 34.72
C ASP A 367 26.34 -3.24 35.08
N TYR A 368 27.37 -2.53 35.51
CA TYR A 368 27.27 -1.14 35.95
C TYR A 368 26.88 -0.18 34.81
N GLN A 369 27.46 -0.37 33.61
CA GLN A 369 27.16 0.47 32.44
C GLN A 369 25.71 0.27 32.00
N ASP A 370 25.26 -0.99 31.95
CA ASP A 370 23.89 -1.32 31.56
C ASP A 370 22.86 -0.78 32.55
N ARG A 371 23.13 -0.87 33.86
CA ARG A 371 22.27 -0.29 34.89
C ARG A 371 22.08 1.21 34.70
N TRP A 372 23.17 1.95 34.49
CA TRP A 372 23.09 3.40 34.26
C TRP A 372 22.48 3.75 32.90
N ALA A 373 22.79 3.01 31.84
CA ALA A 373 22.17 3.22 30.52
C ALA A 373 20.65 3.05 30.57
N HIS A 374 20.16 2.02 31.29
CA HIS A 374 18.74 1.84 31.53
C HIS A 374 18.14 2.91 32.44
N THR A 375 18.88 3.40 33.42
CA THR A 375 18.46 4.52 34.30
C THR A 375 18.22 5.79 33.49
N ILE A 376 19.10 6.12 32.54
CA ILE A 376 18.92 7.28 31.65
C ILE A 376 17.75 7.08 30.69
N THR A 377 17.63 5.90 30.12
CA THR A 377 16.51 5.63 29.20
C THR A 377 15.16 5.68 29.92
N LEU A 378 15.09 5.19 31.16
CA LEU A 378 13.92 5.34 32.03
C LEU A 378 13.60 6.82 32.28
N GLN A 379 14.62 7.63 32.60
CA GLN A 379 14.42 9.05 32.88
C GLN A 379 13.91 9.82 31.64
N ILE A 380 14.47 9.53 30.46
CA ILE A 380 13.99 10.10 29.18
C ILE A 380 12.53 9.69 28.92
N ALA A 381 12.19 8.42 29.15
CA ALA A 381 10.83 7.95 28.97
C ALA A 381 9.84 8.66 29.92
N ARG A 382 10.25 8.95 31.16
CA ARG A 382 9.45 9.74 32.12
C ARG A 382 9.24 11.17 31.63
N TRP A 383 10.27 11.85 31.14
CA TRP A 383 10.11 13.20 30.58
C TRP A 383 9.18 13.21 29.37
N ARG A 384 9.30 12.23 28.47
CA ARG A 384 8.38 12.09 27.33
C ARG A 384 6.95 11.83 27.79
N LEU A 385 6.76 11.04 28.84
CA LEU A 385 5.43 10.79 29.42
C LEU A 385 4.79 12.07 29.96
N ASP A 386 5.55 12.87 30.72
CA ASP A 386 5.07 14.14 31.27
C ASP A 386 4.73 15.15 30.16
N ALA A 387 5.57 15.23 29.13
CA ALA A 387 5.33 16.07 27.95
C ALA A 387 4.07 15.62 27.19
N SER A 388 3.91 14.31 26.96
CA SER A 388 2.71 13.75 26.32
C SER A 388 1.44 14.01 27.12
N HIS A 389 1.49 13.91 28.45
CA HIS A 389 0.35 14.28 29.31
C HIS A 389 0.00 15.77 29.21
N THR A 390 1.01 16.64 29.18
CA THR A 390 0.82 18.09 29.03
C THR A 390 0.19 18.42 27.67
N ARG A 391 0.73 17.84 26.58
CA ARG A 391 0.22 18.02 25.22
C ARG A 391 -1.21 17.49 25.07
N LEU A 392 -1.52 16.34 25.65
CA LEU A 392 -2.86 15.79 25.69
C LEU A 392 -3.84 16.71 26.44
N ALA A 393 -3.43 17.25 27.59
CA ALA A 393 -4.25 18.15 28.38
C ALA A 393 -4.55 19.46 27.62
N ALA A 394 -3.55 20.03 26.94
CA ALA A 394 -3.72 21.19 26.08
C ALA A 394 -4.68 20.89 24.92
N ALA A 395 -4.49 19.78 24.21
CA ALA A 395 -5.36 19.37 23.11
C ALA A 395 -6.82 19.16 23.57
N LYS A 396 -7.04 18.50 24.73
CA LYS A 396 -8.38 18.36 25.32
C LYS A 396 -9.00 19.71 25.70
N ALA A 397 -8.20 20.65 26.20
CA ALA A 397 -8.67 22.00 26.50
C ALA A 397 -9.06 22.76 25.21
N ASP A 398 -8.29 22.60 24.13
CA ASP A 398 -8.62 23.18 22.83
C ASP A 398 -9.88 22.58 22.22
N ILE A 399 -10.07 21.26 22.30
CA ILE A 399 -11.32 20.61 21.88
C ILE A 399 -12.50 21.16 22.71
N ALA A 400 -12.37 21.26 24.04
CA ALA A 400 -13.44 21.80 24.88
C ALA A 400 -13.79 23.27 24.53
N ARG A 401 -12.77 24.06 24.15
CA ARG A 401 -12.92 25.45 23.73
C ARG A 401 -13.54 25.60 22.34
N LEU A 402 -13.12 24.77 21.38
CA LEU A 402 -13.52 24.85 19.98
C LEU A 402 -14.82 24.06 19.68
N CYS A 403 -15.15 23.07 20.51
CA CYS A 403 -16.30 22.19 20.34
C CYS A 403 -17.22 22.24 21.59
N PRO A 404 -17.85 23.40 21.87
CA PRO A 404 -18.78 23.49 22.98
C PRO A 404 -19.90 22.45 22.81
N ASN A 405 -20.25 21.76 23.89
CA ASN A 405 -21.23 20.66 23.90
C ASN A 405 -20.89 19.49 22.95
N ALA A 406 -19.59 19.22 22.74
CA ALA A 406 -19.09 18.15 21.88
C ALA A 406 -19.53 18.27 20.40
N THR A 407 -19.93 19.46 19.96
CA THR A 407 -20.24 19.77 18.56
C THR A 407 -19.25 20.82 18.07
N CYS A 408 -18.33 20.43 17.18
CA CYS A 408 -17.31 21.34 16.65
C CYS A 408 -17.84 22.18 15.48
N ILE A 409 -18.57 21.55 14.57
CA ILE A 409 -19.27 22.20 13.46
C ILE A 409 -20.73 21.75 13.48
N ASP A 410 -21.67 22.68 13.36
CA ASP A 410 -23.06 22.35 13.07
C ASP A 410 -23.13 21.62 11.72
N PRO A 411 -23.74 20.41 11.63
CA PRO A 411 -23.87 19.68 10.37
C PRO A 411 -24.41 20.53 9.21
N ALA A 412 -25.26 21.52 9.49
CA ALA A 412 -25.81 22.42 8.48
C ALA A 412 -24.81 23.50 7.99
N ASP A 413 -23.76 23.78 8.76
CA ASP A 413 -22.67 24.72 8.41
C ASP A 413 -21.44 24.01 7.83
N MET A 414 -21.44 22.68 7.74
CA MET A 414 -20.38 21.89 7.10
C MET A 414 -20.06 22.39 5.68
N ILE A 415 -21.05 22.91 4.96
CA ILE A 415 -20.85 23.44 3.61
C ILE A 415 -19.99 24.71 3.58
N LEU A 416 -19.99 25.51 4.65
CA LEU A 416 -19.14 26.71 4.76
C LEU A 416 -17.67 26.31 4.91
N TRP A 417 -17.41 25.27 5.70
CA TRP A 417 -16.09 24.69 5.91
C TRP A 417 -15.60 23.88 4.71
N GLU A 418 -16.47 23.15 4.01
CA GLU A 418 -16.16 22.53 2.71
C GLU A 418 -15.68 23.59 1.72
N PHE A 419 -16.42 24.69 1.58
CA PHE A 419 -16.01 25.77 0.70
C PHE A 419 -14.69 26.40 1.14
N HIS A 420 -14.49 26.64 2.44
CA HIS A 420 -13.24 27.19 2.97
C HIS A 420 -12.02 26.32 2.58
N ASN A 421 -12.09 25.02 2.85
CA ASN A 421 -11.02 24.08 2.52
C ASN A 421 -10.80 23.95 1.01
N LEU A 422 -11.90 23.89 0.24
CA LEU A 422 -11.84 23.75 -1.20
C LEU A 422 -11.29 25.00 -1.88
N GLU A 423 -11.59 26.20 -1.38
CA GLU A 423 -11.03 27.45 -1.88
C GLU A 423 -9.52 27.50 -1.68
N ASN A 424 -9.02 27.12 -0.50
CA ASN A 424 -7.57 27.01 -0.27
C ASN A 424 -6.91 26.03 -1.24
N ALA A 425 -7.46 24.82 -1.36
CA ALA A 425 -6.93 23.81 -2.27
C ALA A 425 -7.00 24.24 -3.75
N TYR A 426 -8.08 24.91 -4.15
CA TYR A 426 -8.26 25.45 -5.50
C TYR A 426 -7.24 26.54 -5.81
N LEU A 427 -7.02 27.49 -4.88
CA LEU A 427 -6.02 28.54 -5.03
C LEU A 427 -4.60 27.96 -5.06
N THR A 428 -4.30 26.95 -4.24
CA THR A 428 -3.03 26.21 -4.32
C THR A 428 -2.87 25.53 -5.68
N ALA A 429 -3.90 24.86 -6.19
CA ALA A 429 -3.87 24.25 -7.52
C ALA A 429 -3.66 25.29 -8.64
N GLN A 430 -4.21 26.51 -8.51
CA GLN A 430 -3.99 27.60 -9.46
C GLN A 430 -2.57 28.21 -9.38
N ARG A 431 -1.98 28.26 -8.18
CA ARG A 431 -0.62 28.79 -7.95
C ARG A 431 0.48 27.82 -8.34
N GLY A 432 0.14 26.56 -8.59
CA GLY A 432 1.08 25.54 -9.05
C GLY A 432 1.79 25.93 -10.35
N ALA A 433 2.73 25.09 -10.77
CA ALA A 433 3.39 25.25 -12.06
C ALA A 433 2.34 25.33 -13.19
N SER A 434 2.62 26.11 -14.25
CA SER A 434 1.78 26.10 -15.44
C SER A 434 1.60 24.66 -15.95
N ILE A 435 0.52 24.40 -16.67
CA ILE A 435 0.26 23.05 -17.21
C ILE A 435 1.48 22.55 -18.02
N GLU A 436 2.08 23.43 -18.80
CA GLU A 436 3.30 23.17 -19.57
C GLU A 436 4.47 22.77 -18.66
N ALA A 437 4.81 23.60 -17.67
CA ALA A 437 5.93 23.33 -16.76
C ALA A 437 5.69 22.08 -15.88
N ALA A 438 4.45 21.86 -15.43
CA ALA A 438 4.08 20.67 -14.69
C ALA A 438 4.24 19.38 -15.53
N CYS A 439 3.85 19.44 -16.81
CA CYS A 439 4.01 18.32 -17.73
C CYS A 439 5.47 18.10 -18.17
N GLU A 440 6.27 19.16 -18.28
CA GLU A 440 7.72 19.07 -18.50
C GLU A 440 8.44 18.42 -17.32
N ASN A 441 8.13 18.84 -16.10
CA ASN A 441 8.67 18.22 -14.88
C ASN A 441 8.28 16.74 -14.78
N GLU A 442 7.00 16.42 -15.01
CA GLU A 442 6.53 15.02 -15.01
C GLU A 442 7.25 14.15 -16.06
N GLN A 443 7.56 14.72 -17.23
CA GLN A 443 8.32 14.03 -18.26
C GLN A 443 9.79 13.83 -17.85
N TYR A 444 10.38 14.79 -17.15
CA TYR A 444 11.73 14.69 -16.61
C TYR A 444 11.83 13.60 -15.53
N ASP A 445 10.90 13.57 -14.57
CA ASP A 445 10.89 12.60 -13.46
C ASP A 445 10.72 11.16 -13.95
N THR A 446 10.04 10.98 -15.08
CA THR A 446 9.74 9.67 -15.65
C THR A 446 10.71 9.23 -16.75
N GLN A 447 11.72 10.05 -17.09
CA GLN A 447 12.62 9.80 -18.23
C GLN A 447 13.34 8.46 -18.17
N HIS A 448 13.60 7.93 -16.97
CA HIS A 448 14.27 6.65 -16.75
C HIS A 448 13.43 5.44 -17.18
N TYR A 449 12.11 5.54 -17.16
CA TYR A 449 11.20 4.41 -17.44
C TYR A 449 10.26 4.66 -18.63
N ALA A 450 10.11 5.91 -19.04
CA ALA A 450 9.34 6.29 -20.21
C ALA A 450 10.06 7.47 -20.89
N PRO A 451 10.65 7.27 -22.08
CA PRO A 451 11.33 8.36 -22.77
C PRO A 451 10.37 9.51 -23.09
N PRO A 452 10.87 10.75 -23.16
CA PRO A 452 10.15 11.89 -23.70
C PRO A 452 9.43 11.54 -25.00
N SER A 453 8.13 11.88 -25.11
CA SER A 453 7.43 11.79 -26.39
C SER A 453 6.41 12.92 -26.55
N PRO A 454 6.29 13.50 -27.76
CA PRO A 454 5.28 14.54 -28.01
C PRO A 454 3.86 14.09 -27.68
N LYS A 455 3.53 12.80 -27.89
CA LYS A 455 2.23 12.22 -27.55
C LYS A 455 1.95 12.25 -26.05
N ARG A 456 2.96 11.98 -25.21
CA ARG A 456 2.83 12.04 -23.75
C ARG A 456 2.60 13.47 -23.28
N MET A 457 3.34 14.43 -23.83
CA MET A 457 3.13 15.85 -23.52
C MET A 457 1.69 16.31 -23.84
N ILE A 458 1.19 15.98 -25.04
CA ILE A 458 -0.20 16.29 -25.44
C ILE A 458 -1.21 15.63 -24.50
N THR A 459 -0.96 14.38 -24.12
CA THR A 459 -1.83 13.62 -23.21
C THR A 459 -1.86 14.25 -21.81
N CYS A 460 -0.69 14.63 -21.27
CA CYS A 460 -0.57 15.32 -20.00
C CYS A 460 -1.31 16.68 -20.02
N HIS A 461 -1.12 17.49 -21.06
CA HIS A 461 -1.82 18.77 -21.20
C HIS A 461 -3.35 18.58 -21.22
N SER A 462 -3.84 17.61 -21.98
CA SER A 462 -5.27 17.30 -22.06
C SER A 462 -5.83 16.83 -20.72
N ARG A 463 -5.08 15.99 -19.99
CA ARG A 463 -5.44 15.53 -18.63
C ARG A 463 -5.52 16.69 -17.64
N ARG A 464 -4.45 17.48 -17.50
CA ARG A 464 -4.39 18.63 -16.58
C ARG A 464 -5.47 19.68 -16.87
N ARG A 465 -5.79 19.92 -18.16
CA ARG A 465 -6.90 20.82 -18.53
C ARG A 465 -8.27 20.29 -18.10
N ARG A 466 -8.49 18.96 -18.13
CA ARG A 466 -9.73 18.37 -17.61
C ARG A 466 -9.80 18.46 -16.09
N GLU A 467 -8.71 18.15 -15.40
CA GLU A 467 -8.61 18.32 -13.95
C GLU A 467 -8.90 19.76 -13.52
N ALA A 468 -8.32 20.75 -14.20
CA ALA A 468 -8.58 22.17 -13.92
C ALA A 468 -10.07 22.53 -14.05
N LYS A 469 -10.78 21.95 -15.03
CA LYS A 469 -12.24 22.12 -15.18
C LYS A 469 -13.02 21.45 -14.04
N TRP A 470 -12.59 20.27 -13.59
CA TRP A 470 -13.22 19.60 -12.44
C TRP A 470 -13.05 20.41 -11.16
N TRP A 471 -11.85 20.96 -10.94
CA TRP A 471 -11.55 21.88 -9.85
C TRP A 471 -12.41 23.15 -9.89
N GLU A 472 -12.50 23.81 -11.04
CA GLU A 472 -13.35 25.00 -11.23
C GLU A 472 -14.83 24.71 -10.95
N ARG A 473 -15.32 23.55 -11.42
CA ARG A 473 -16.69 23.10 -11.19
C ARG A 473 -16.95 22.83 -9.71
N ALA A 474 -16.07 22.09 -9.05
CA ALA A 474 -16.12 21.80 -7.62
C ALA A 474 -16.18 23.10 -6.81
N TYR A 475 -15.25 24.03 -7.09
CA TYR A 475 -15.18 25.35 -6.46
C TYR A 475 -16.48 26.13 -6.63
N THR A 476 -16.97 26.24 -7.87
CA THR A 476 -18.18 27.01 -8.18
C THR A 476 -19.42 26.44 -7.47
N GLN A 477 -19.55 25.11 -7.43
CA GLN A 477 -20.67 24.44 -6.78
C GLN A 477 -20.64 24.60 -5.26
N SER A 478 -19.47 24.38 -4.64
CA SER A 478 -19.30 24.54 -3.19
C SER A 478 -19.53 26.01 -2.77
N ARG A 479 -18.99 26.97 -3.53
CA ARG A 479 -19.22 28.40 -3.32
C ARG A 479 -20.70 28.78 -3.39
N ALA A 480 -21.41 28.30 -4.41
CA ALA A 480 -22.83 28.57 -4.57
C ALA A 480 -23.65 28.03 -3.38
N ALA A 481 -23.32 26.82 -2.92
CA ALA A 481 -23.98 26.19 -1.78
C ALA A 481 -23.68 26.93 -0.46
N ALA A 482 -22.42 27.34 -0.25
CA ALA A 482 -22.01 28.14 0.91
C ALA A 482 -22.72 29.52 0.93
N LEU A 483 -22.76 30.22 -0.20
CA LEU A 483 -23.49 31.50 -0.33
C LEU A 483 -24.99 31.34 -0.09
N ALA A 484 -25.61 30.24 -0.57
CA ALA A 484 -27.00 29.95 -0.29
C ALA A 484 -27.25 29.73 1.21
N ARG A 485 -26.34 29.03 1.91
CA ARG A 485 -26.38 28.86 3.37
C ARG A 485 -26.24 30.19 4.11
N CYS A 486 -25.30 31.04 3.71
CA CYS A 486 -25.15 32.40 4.24
C CYS A 486 -26.44 33.22 4.08
N ALA A 487 -27.07 33.18 2.91
CA ALA A 487 -28.32 33.90 2.65
C ALA A 487 -29.49 33.41 3.53
N GLN A 488 -29.52 32.11 3.85
CA GLN A 488 -30.56 31.51 4.72
C GLN A 488 -30.37 31.83 6.20
N THR A 489 -29.13 31.93 6.67
CA THR A 489 -28.79 32.03 8.10
C THR A 489 -28.38 33.43 8.53
N GLY A 490 -28.02 34.31 7.58
CA GLY A 490 -27.36 35.57 7.87
C GLY A 490 -25.87 35.44 8.21
N ALA A 491 -25.29 34.23 8.14
CA ALA A 491 -23.86 34.02 8.30
C ALA A 491 -23.05 34.60 7.13
N SER A 492 -21.76 34.84 7.32
CA SER A 492 -20.81 35.17 6.26
C SER A 492 -19.95 33.96 5.88
N LEU A 493 -19.32 34.01 4.70
CA LEU A 493 -18.29 33.03 4.36
C LEU A 493 -17.13 33.12 5.35
N ILE A 494 -16.48 31.98 5.60
CA ILE A 494 -15.30 31.91 6.45
C ILE A 494 -14.15 32.61 5.70
N PRO A 495 -13.53 33.65 6.28
CA PRO A 495 -12.44 34.35 5.62
C PRO A 495 -11.25 33.42 5.42
N GLN A 496 -10.58 33.54 4.28
CA GLN A 496 -9.31 32.84 4.06
C GLN A 496 -8.18 33.51 4.81
N SER A 497 -7.28 32.70 5.36
CA SER A 497 -6.04 33.20 5.94
C SER A 497 -5.22 33.87 4.84
N THR A 498 -4.78 35.10 5.09
CA THR A 498 -3.85 35.77 4.18
C THR A 498 -2.49 35.07 4.24
N PHE A 499 -1.67 35.23 3.21
CA PHE A 499 -0.30 34.71 3.22
C PHE A 499 0.48 35.16 4.46
N ASP A 500 0.32 36.42 4.85
CA ASP A 500 1.02 36.99 6.00
C ASP A 500 0.52 36.38 7.32
N GLN A 501 -0.77 36.01 7.40
CA GLN A 501 -1.34 35.30 8.55
C GLN A 501 -0.81 33.86 8.64
N VAL A 502 -0.82 33.11 7.53
CA VAL A 502 -0.29 31.73 7.50
C VAL A 502 1.19 31.72 7.87
N ALA A 503 1.98 32.67 7.35
CA ALA A 503 3.39 32.79 7.69
C ALA A 503 3.61 33.18 9.16
N ALA A 504 2.80 34.08 9.71
CA ALA A 504 2.87 34.44 11.13
C ALA A 504 2.51 33.25 12.03
N GLU A 505 1.49 32.46 11.67
CA GLU A 505 1.11 31.23 12.38
C GLU A 505 2.26 30.21 12.35
N LYS A 506 2.90 30.00 11.20
CA LYS A 506 4.05 29.07 11.09
C LYS A 506 5.25 29.54 11.91
N ILE A 507 5.54 30.85 11.93
CA ILE A 507 6.58 31.41 12.80
C ILE A 507 6.25 31.16 14.27
N ALA A 508 5.01 31.40 14.69
CA ALA A 508 4.58 31.17 16.07
C ALA A 508 4.67 29.68 16.48
N GLU A 509 4.37 28.76 15.57
CA GLU A 509 4.57 27.31 15.75
C GLU A 509 6.05 26.99 16.00
N LEU A 510 6.95 27.47 15.13
CA LEU A 510 8.40 27.26 15.27
C LEU A 510 8.99 27.92 16.52
N GLU A 511 8.48 29.09 16.92
CA GLU A 511 8.87 29.76 18.16
C GLU A 511 8.45 28.94 19.40
N THR A 512 7.30 28.28 19.34
CA THR A 512 6.84 27.34 20.37
C THR A 512 7.75 26.12 20.43
N GLU A 513 8.14 25.54 19.29
CA GLU A 513 9.09 24.42 19.20
C GLU A 513 10.46 24.78 19.81
N ILE A 514 10.95 26.00 19.57
CA ILE A 514 12.18 26.53 20.18
C ILE A 514 12.04 26.58 21.70
N ALA A 515 10.93 27.12 22.21
CA ALA A 515 10.69 27.24 23.65
C ALA A 515 10.63 25.86 24.32
N ASP A 516 9.93 24.89 23.72
CA ASP A 516 9.81 23.52 24.22
C ASP A 516 11.16 22.80 24.22
N SER A 517 11.97 22.98 23.16
CA SER A 517 13.31 22.41 23.07
C SER A 517 14.26 22.99 24.12
N HIS A 518 14.21 24.31 24.37
CA HIS A 518 14.98 24.94 25.43
C HIS A 518 14.56 24.47 26.83
N ALA A 519 13.25 24.35 27.08
CA ALA A 519 12.75 23.80 28.34
C ALA A 519 13.24 22.35 28.56
N ARG A 520 13.22 21.53 27.50
CA ARG A 520 13.75 20.16 27.53
C ARG A 520 15.25 20.13 27.79
N ALA A 521 16.05 20.94 27.10
CA ALA A 521 17.49 21.03 27.33
C ALA A 521 17.81 21.42 28.78
N ALA A 522 17.10 22.41 29.34
CA ALA A 522 17.30 22.84 30.71
C ALA A 522 17.02 21.72 31.75
N ILE A 523 15.97 20.91 31.52
CA ILE A 523 15.67 19.74 32.35
C ILE A 523 16.82 18.71 32.26
N MET A 524 17.36 18.49 31.06
CA MET A 524 18.45 17.56 30.83
C MET A 524 19.75 18.05 31.49
N ASP A 525 20.13 19.31 31.30
CA ASP A 525 21.30 19.93 31.91
C ASP A 525 21.27 19.83 33.44
N ALA A 526 20.10 20.08 34.05
CA ALA A 526 19.91 19.94 35.49
C ALA A 526 20.07 18.49 35.97
N TYR A 527 19.81 17.51 35.09
CA TYR A 527 19.94 16.09 35.42
C TYR A 527 21.34 15.53 35.17
N PHE A 528 22.13 16.11 34.26
CA PHE A 528 23.44 15.60 33.86
C PHE A 528 24.41 15.31 35.03
N PRO A 529 24.49 16.14 36.10
CA PRO A 529 25.36 15.84 37.25
C PRO A 529 25.01 14.56 38.00
N ASN A 530 23.80 14.01 37.80
CA ASN A 530 23.37 12.76 38.43
C ASN A 530 23.91 11.51 37.69
N ILE A 531 24.56 11.68 36.55
CA ILE A 531 25.16 10.59 35.77
C ILE A 531 26.63 10.46 36.20
N PRO A 532 27.05 9.30 36.76
CA PRO A 532 28.44 9.12 37.16
C PRO A 532 29.40 9.28 36.00
N GLU A 533 30.58 9.83 36.30
CA GLU A 533 31.58 10.11 35.28
C GLU A 533 32.05 8.85 34.55
N ASP A 534 32.09 7.72 35.27
CA ASP A 534 32.49 6.41 34.78
C ASP A 534 31.37 5.65 34.05
N ALA A 535 30.13 6.15 34.03
CA ALA A 535 29.00 5.55 33.31
C ALA A 535 28.98 5.98 31.82
N GLU A 536 30.07 5.72 31.09
CA GLU A 536 30.30 6.15 29.70
C GLU A 536 29.12 5.87 28.76
N ARG A 537 28.53 4.67 28.83
CA ARG A 537 27.39 4.30 27.96
C ARG A 537 26.17 5.19 28.22
N ALA A 538 25.92 5.51 29.49
CA ALA A 538 24.81 6.34 29.91
C ALA A 538 25.01 7.80 29.50
N ARG A 539 26.24 8.31 29.63
CA ARG A 539 26.61 9.66 29.18
C ARG A 539 26.46 9.80 27.67
N MET A 540 26.92 8.82 26.89
CA MET A 540 26.73 8.81 25.43
C MET A 540 25.25 8.86 25.04
N LEU A 541 24.39 8.03 25.65
CA LEU A 541 22.96 8.05 25.38
C LEU A 541 22.31 9.39 25.77
N PHE A 542 22.71 9.96 26.90
CA PHE A 542 22.26 11.28 27.32
C PHE A 542 22.69 12.36 26.32
N GLU A 543 23.95 12.36 25.90
CA GLU A 543 24.50 13.35 24.95
C GLU A 543 23.80 13.30 23.59
N MET A 544 23.45 12.11 23.09
CA MET A 544 22.68 11.98 21.85
C MET A 544 21.32 12.67 21.94
N GLU A 545 20.56 12.44 23.01
CA GLU A 545 19.24 13.06 23.21
C GLU A 545 19.35 14.54 23.56
N HIS A 546 20.39 14.92 24.32
CA HIS A 546 20.66 16.29 24.68
C HIS A 546 21.02 17.13 23.46
N SER A 547 21.88 16.59 22.59
CA SER A 547 22.27 17.21 21.33
C SER A 547 21.05 17.51 20.45
N ALA A 548 20.08 16.59 20.37
CA ALA A 548 18.83 16.85 19.65
C ALA A 548 18.04 18.03 20.24
N ALA A 549 17.92 18.11 21.58
CA ALA A 549 17.22 19.20 22.26
C ALA A 549 17.94 20.56 22.15
N VAL A 550 19.27 20.57 22.16
CA VAL A 550 20.08 21.80 22.04
C VAL A 550 20.14 22.30 20.60
N ASN A 551 20.22 21.39 19.62
CA ASN A 551 20.37 21.75 18.21
C ASN A 551 19.02 21.98 17.50
N GLY A 552 17.91 21.40 17.98
CA GLY A 552 16.56 21.64 17.43
C GLY A 552 16.22 23.13 17.23
N PRO A 553 16.44 24.00 18.25
CA PRO A 553 16.22 25.43 18.12
C PRO A 553 16.98 26.11 16.98
N TRP A 554 18.16 25.61 16.61
CA TRP A 554 18.93 26.18 15.51
C TRP A 554 18.22 25.97 14.17
N TYR A 555 17.76 24.75 13.88
CA TYR A 555 16.98 24.44 12.68
C TYR A 555 15.68 25.24 12.61
N ALA A 556 14.96 25.35 13.73
CA ALA A 556 13.72 26.14 13.78
C ALA A 556 13.97 27.63 13.54
N ARG A 557 15.07 28.20 14.04
CA ARG A 557 15.45 29.60 13.76
C ARG A 557 15.80 29.83 12.30
N GLU A 558 16.59 28.94 11.69
CA GLU A 558 16.90 29.04 10.25
C GLU A 558 15.62 29.01 9.41
N ARG A 559 14.65 28.18 9.78
CA ARG A 559 13.33 28.14 9.13
C ARG A 559 12.53 29.43 9.34
N ILE A 560 12.51 29.99 10.54
CA ILE A 560 11.88 31.30 10.80
C ILE A 560 12.54 32.40 9.96
N GLU A 561 13.87 32.42 9.89
CA GLU A 561 14.62 33.39 9.07
C GLU A 561 14.29 33.23 7.59
N TRP A 562 14.23 31.99 7.09
CA TRP A 562 13.80 31.68 5.74
C TRP A 562 12.37 32.17 5.45
N VAL A 563 11.42 31.95 6.36
CA VAL A 563 10.04 32.47 6.23
C VAL A 563 10.02 33.99 6.15
N ARG A 564 10.76 34.66 7.05
CA ARG A 564 10.86 36.12 7.08
C ARG A 564 11.50 36.68 5.81
N GLU A 565 12.51 36.00 5.27
CA GLU A 565 13.15 36.36 4.00
C GLU A 565 12.16 36.23 2.83
N GLN A 566 11.43 35.12 2.72
CA GLN A 566 10.45 34.94 1.65
C GLN A 566 9.25 35.89 1.77
N LEU A 567 8.86 36.30 3.00
CA LEU A 567 7.83 37.33 3.22
C LEU A 567 8.24 38.70 2.66
N GLY A 568 9.52 39.06 2.78
CA GLY A 568 10.08 40.31 2.23
C GLY A 568 10.53 40.21 0.76
N GLY A 569 10.47 39.02 0.18
CA GLY A 569 10.95 38.71 -1.17
C GLY A 569 10.01 39.13 -2.29
N ASP A 570 10.39 38.77 -3.52
CA ASP A 570 9.56 38.95 -4.71
C ASP A 570 8.39 37.94 -4.77
N GLU A 571 7.55 38.06 -5.80
CA GLU A 571 6.40 37.18 -6.00
C GLU A 571 6.81 35.71 -6.18
N GLU A 572 8.00 35.43 -6.71
CA GLU A 572 8.53 34.08 -6.84
C GLU A 572 8.88 33.48 -5.48
N GLY A 573 9.52 34.27 -4.59
CA GLY A 573 9.76 33.88 -3.20
C GLY A 573 8.46 33.54 -2.47
N ARG A 574 7.42 34.38 -2.63
CA ARG A 574 6.09 34.10 -2.06
C ARG A 574 5.45 32.83 -2.63
N ARG A 575 5.58 32.58 -3.94
CA ARG A 575 5.09 31.35 -4.58
C ARG A 575 5.85 30.10 -4.13
N ARG A 576 7.17 30.19 -3.90
CA ARG A 576 7.94 29.10 -3.27
C ARG A 576 7.47 28.81 -1.85
N MET A 577 7.26 29.85 -1.05
CA MET A 577 6.82 29.67 0.33
C MET A 577 5.41 29.08 0.44
N TRP A 578 4.47 29.49 -0.43
CA TRP A 578 3.15 28.84 -0.50
C TRP A 578 3.24 27.35 -0.76
N ARG A 579 4.09 26.92 -1.71
CA ARG A 579 4.33 25.49 -1.97
C ARG A 579 4.87 24.77 -0.74
N CYS A 580 5.72 25.42 0.05
CA CYS A 580 6.27 24.85 1.27
C CYS A 580 5.22 24.72 2.38
N PHE A 581 4.28 25.66 2.52
CA PHE A 581 3.20 25.52 3.51
C PHE A 581 2.30 24.32 3.24
N ASP A 582 2.18 23.90 1.99
CA ASP A 582 1.34 22.78 1.56
C ASP A 582 2.10 21.43 1.55
N ASP A 583 3.41 21.43 1.82
CA ASP A 583 4.29 20.25 1.76
C ASP A 583 5.03 20.04 3.08
N GLU A 584 4.70 18.96 3.81
CA GLU A 584 5.34 18.61 5.07
C GLU A 584 6.85 18.36 4.90
N GLU A 585 7.32 17.92 3.73
CA GLU A 585 8.76 17.67 3.49
C GLU A 585 9.59 18.96 3.40
N CYS A 586 8.93 20.11 3.26
CA CYS A 586 9.61 21.40 3.32
C CYS A 586 9.92 21.85 4.76
N TRP A 587 9.27 21.25 5.76
CA TRP A 587 9.46 21.51 7.20
C TRP A 587 10.00 20.28 7.91
#